data_AF-A0A022RVQ0-F1
#
_entry.id   AF-A0A022RVQ0-F1
#
_cell.length_a   1.000
_cell.length_b   1.000
_cell.length_c   1.000
_cell.angle_alpha   90.00
_cell.angle_beta   90.00
_cell.angle_gamma   90.00
#
_symmetry.space_group_name_H-M   'P 1'
#
loop_
_entity.id
_entity.type
_entity.pdbx_description
1 polymer ?
#
loop_
_entity_poly.entity_id
_entity_poly.type
_entity_poly.pdbx_seq_one_letter_code
_entity_poly.pdbx_strand_id
1 'polypeptide(L)' 'MEVATHMKCSNIWESIIGQTKVAQSKGSDPMTWSIEISSELRSLGISLPCVELGKHLVSHICWQNNVPIAW' A
#
# COMPACT_ATOMS: atom_id res chain seq x y z
N MET A 1 -12.77 16.70 18.14
CA MET A 1 -11.36 16.41 17.80
C MET A 1 -11.31 15.33 16.70
N GLU A 2 -12.09 15.45 15.62
CA GLU A 2 -12.25 14.37 14.61
C GLU A 2 -11.57 14.68 13.28
N VAL A 3 -11.14 15.92 13.06
CA VAL A 3 -10.51 16.35 11.80
C VAL A 3 -9.05 15.88 11.69
N ALA A 4 -8.36 15.73 12.82
CA ALA A 4 -6.94 15.35 12.87
C ALA A 4 -6.68 13.86 12.60
N THR A 5 -7.65 12.98 12.87
CA THR A 5 -7.54 11.54 12.63
C THR A 5 -7.70 11.18 11.15
N HIS A 6 -8.48 11.96 10.39
CA HIS A 6 -8.70 11.71 8.96
C HIS A 6 -7.49 12.08 8.08
N MET A 7 -6.76 13.15 8.42
CA MET A 7 -5.56 13.58 7.68
C MET A 7 -4.37 12.64 7.84
N LYS A 8 -4.27 11.91 8.96
CA LYS A 8 -3.13 11.02 9.23
C LYS A 8 -3.21 9.71 8.46
N CYS A 9 -4.41 9.18 8.20
CA CYS A 9 -4.57 7.93 7.44
C CYS A 9 -4.32 8.12 5.94
N SER A 10 -4.67 9.29 5.36
CA SER A 10 -4.42 9.57 3.93
C SER A 10 -2.93 9.47 3.59
N ASN A 11 -2.06 9.98 4.48
CA ASN A 11 -0.62 10.00 4.22
C ASN A 11 0.04 8.61 4.22
N ILE A 12 -0.47 7.67 5.02
CA ILE A 12 0.10 6.32 5.13
C ILE A 12 -0.17 5.58 3.82
N TRP A 13 -1.40 5.60 3.33
CA TRP A 13 -1.75 4.90 2.10
C TRP A 13 -1.04 5.51 0.90
N GLU A 14 -0.94 6.84 0.81
CA GLU A 14 -0.15 7.49 -0.23
C GLU A 14 1.34 7.08 -0.20
N SER A 15 1.94 6.98 0.99
CA SER A 15 3.31 6.49 1.18
C SER A 15 3.47 5.04 0.66
N ILE A 16 2.60 4.14 1.10
CA ILE A 16 2.61 2.72 0.69
C ILE A 16 2.44 2.58 -0.82
N ILE A 17 1.55 3.38 -1.43
CA ILE A 17 1.36 3.40 -2.88
C ILE A 17 2.60 3.95 -3.59
N GLY A 18 3.24 4.99 -3.04
CA GLY A 18 4.50 5.52 -3.54
C GLY A 18 5.61 4.46 -3.54
N GLN A 19 5.75 3.72 -2.45
CA GLN A 19 6.71 2.61 -2.34
C GLN A 19 6.40 1.48 -3.32
N THR A 20 5.12 1.16 -3.49
CA THR A 20 4.66 0.15 -4.47
C THR A 20 5.05 0.54 -5.89
N LYS A 21 4.86 1.82 -6.28
CA LYS A 21 5.30 2.33 -7.59
C LYS A 21 6.82 2.24 -7.78
N VAL A 22 7.60 2.54 -6.74
CA VAL A 22 9.07 2.43 -6.77
C VAL A 22 9.51 0.97 -6.89
N ALA A 23 8.87 0.05 -6.17
CA ALA A 23 9.16 -1.38 -6.28
C ALA A 23 8.84 -1.90 -7.68
N GLN A 24 7.71 -1.48 -8.27
CA GLN A 24 7.36 -1.81 -9.64
C GLN A 24 8.38 -1.31 -10.66
N SER A 25 8.79 -0.03 -10.59
CA SER A 25 9.74 0.53 -11.54
C SER A 25 11.13 -0.09 -11.46
N LYS A 26 11.51 -0.60 -10.27
CA LYS A 26 12.75 -1.34 -10.05
C LYS A 26 12.66 -2.82 -10.42
N GLY A 27 11.47 -3.34 -10.73
CA GLY A 27 11.27 -4.78 -10.90
C GLY A 27 11.57 -5.57 -9.62
N SER A 28 11.32 -4.97 -8.45
CA SER A 28 11.53 -5.62 -7.16
C SER A 28 10.73 -6.91 -7.07
N ASP A 29 11.32 -7.92 -6.42
CA ASP A 29 10.65 -9.17 -6.12
C ASP A 29 9.38 -8.92 -5.26
N PRO A 30 8.20 -9.46 -5.65
CA PRO A 30 6.96 -9.23 -4.92
C PRO A 30 6.99 -9.71 -3.47
N MET A 31 7.72 -10.79 -3.17
CA MET A 31 7.82 -11.31 -1.80
C MET A 31 8.59 -10.33 -0.91
N THR A 32 9.70 -9.80 -1.42
CA THR A 32 10.52 -8.78 -0.75
C THR A 32 9.70 -7.52 -0.47
N TRP A 33 8.99 -7.00 -1.47
CA TRP A 33 8.06 -5.86 -1.29
C TRP A 33 7.01 -6.15 -0.20
N SER A 34 6.42 -7.35 -0.20
CA SER A 34 5.37 -7.70 0.77
C SER A 34 5.90 -7.71 2.21
N ILE A 35 7.14 -8.16 2.43
CA ILE A 35 7.79 -8.17 3.74
C ILE A 35 8.05 -6.74 4.22
N GLU A 36 8.57 -5.88 3.34
CA GLU A 36 8.86 -4.47 3.65
C GLU A 36 7.59 -3.73 4.06
N ILE A 37 6.53 -3.81 3.25
CA ILE A 37 5.23 -3.20 3.53
C ILE A 37 4.63 -3.75 4.82
N SER A 38 4.70 -5.06 5.05
CA SER A 38 4.19 -5.68 6.28
C SER A 38 4.98 -5.26 7.53
N SER A 39 6.27 -5.01 7.40
CA SER A 39 7.13 -4.52 8.48
C SER A 39 6.79 -3.07 8.82
N GLU A 40 6.67 -2.21 7.81
CA GLU A 40 6.32 -0.80 7.98
C GLU A 40 4.95 -0.63 8.64
N LEU A 41 3.92 -1.30 8.12
CA LEU A 41 2.57 -1.22 8.68
C LEU A 41 2.52 -1.64 10.15
N ARG A 42 3.23 -2.71 10.50
CA ARG A 42 3.36 -3.18 11.88
C ARG A 42 4.11 -2.17 12.76
N SER A 43 5.13 -1.50 12.25
CA SER A 43 5.81 -0.40 12.96
C SER A 43 4.91 0.82 13.20
N LEU A 44 3.92 1.02 12.32
CA LEU A 44 2.87 2.05 12.46
C LEU A 44 1.69 1.59 13.34
N GLY A 45 1.75 0.38 13.90
CA GLY A 45 0.69 -0.20 14.74
C GLY A 45 -0.52 -0.71 13.95
N ILE A 46 -0.42 -0.83 12.62
CA ILE A 46 -1.45 -1.38 11.76
C ILE A 46 -1.28 -2.89 11.73
N SER A 47 -2.27 -3.62 12.25
CA SER A 47 -2.33 -5.07 12.16
C SER A 47 -2.75 -5.52 10.76
N LEU A 48 -2.23 -6.67 10.35
CA LEU A 48 -2.67 -7.38 9.16
C LEU A 48 -3.56 -8.58 9.56
N PRO A 49 -4.61 -8.91 8.79
CA PRO A 49 -5.00 -8.29 7.53
C PRO A 49 -5.65 -6.91 7.70
N CYS A 50 -5.37 -5.98 6.79
CA CYS A 50 -5.92 -4.62 6.78
C CYS A 50 -6.78 -4.40 5.53
N VAL A 51 -8.09 -4.20 5.71
CA VAL A 51 -9.05 -4.01 4.61
C VAL A 51 -8.76 -2.74 3.82
N GLU A 52 -8.43 -1.64 4.49
CA GLU A 52 -8.15 -0.37 3.82
C GLU A 52 -6.90 -0.44 2.94
N LEU A 53 -5.84 -1.13 3.40
CA LEU A 53 -4.68 -1.42 2.56
C LEU A 53 -5.08 -2.18 1.30
N GLY A 54 -5.89 -3.24 1.44
CA GLY A 54 -6.35 -4.04 0.30
C GLY A 54 -7.09 -3.20 -0.74
N LYS A 55 -7.99 -2.30 -0.30
CA LYS A 55 -8.70 -1.38 -1.20
C LYS A 55 -7.75 -0.49 -2.00
N HIS A 56 -6.75 0.11 -1.35
CA HIS A 56 -5.80 1.00 -2.02
C HIS A 56 -4.89 0.24 -2.99
N LEU A 57 -4.39 -0.93 -2.59
CA LEU A 57 -3.55 -1.77 -3.44
C LEU A 57 -4.30 -2.30 -4.66
N VAL A 58 -5.52 -2.81 -4.50
CA VAL A 58 -6.34 -3.28 -5.63
C VAL A 58 -6.67 -2.13 -6.58
N SER A 59 -7.06 -0.96 -6.04
CA SER A 59 -7.31 0.24 -6.84
C SER A 59 -6.07 0.61 -7.67
N HIS A 60 -4.88 0.55 -7.08
CA HIS A 60 -3.66 0.94 -7.75
C HIS A 60 -3.11 -0.12 -8.73
N ILE A 61 -3.01 -1.37 -8.28
CA ILE A 61 -2.39 -2.47 -9.04
C ILE A 61 -3.34 -2.97 -10.14
N CYS A 62 -4.60 -3.21 -9.81
CA CYS A 62 -5.55 -3.80 -10.75
C CYS A 62 -6.18 -2.72 -11.63
N TRP A 63 -6.68 -1.62 -11.06
CA TRP A 63 -7.49 -0.66 -11.82
C TRP A 63 -6.70 0.48 -12.45
N GLN A 64 -5.70 1.03 -11.77
CA GLN A 64 -4.91 2.15 -12.30
C GLN A 64 -3.76 1.72 -13.21
N ASN A 65 -3.21 0.51 -13.05
CA ASN A 65 -2.03 0.09 -13.78
C ASN A 65 -2.31 -0.48 -15.18
N ASN A 66 -3.58 -0.69 -15.59
CA ASN A 66 -3.95 -1.21 -16.92
C ASN A 66 -3.14 -2.46 -17.35
N VAL A 67 -2.75 -3.31 -16.37
CA VAL A 67 -2.07 -4.58 -16.61
C VAL A 67 -3.11 -5.69 -16.39
N PRO A 68 -3.74 -6.25 -17.44
CA PRO A 68 -4.84 -7.21 -17.29
C PRO A 68 -4.45 -8.50 -16.56
N ILE A 69 -3.15 -8.84 -16.56
CA ILE A 69 -2.62 -10.03 -15.87
C ILE A 69 -2.51 -9.85 -14.35
N ALA A 70 -2.73 -8.64 -13.84
CA ALA A 70 -2.76 -8.35 -12.40
C ALA A 70 -4.19 -8.39 -11.81
N TRP A 71 -5.20 -8.79 -12.60
CA TRP A 71 -6.57 -9.06 -12.16
C TRP A 71 -6.71 -10.53 -11.76
#